data_AF-A0A4P9USC3-F1
#
_entry.id   AF-A0A4P9USC3-F1
#
_cell.length_a   1.000
_cell.length_b   1.000
_cell.length_c   1.000
_cell.angle_alpha   90.00
_cell.angle_beta   90.00
_cell.angle_gamma   90.00
#
_symmetry.space_group_name_H-M   'P 1'
#
loop_
_entity.id
_entity.type
_entity.pdbx_description
1 polymer ?
#
loop_
_entity_poly.entity_id
_entity_poly.type
_entity_poly.pdbx_seq_one_letter_code
_entity_poly.pdbx_strand_id
1 'polypeptide(L)'
;MKVFLLFSGSGTMVVLTDRSQVDDQSFLAVLAGKGVEKFVAYEIPVPLARERYGHHFEKAEQELSADRPLRVLDYNGERAMRLFQFAELGAVVMHEPEGYTEQKSF
;
A
#
# COMPACT_ATOMS: atom_id res chain seq x y z
N MET A 1 -7.14 11.15 0.30
CA MET A 1 -7.06 9.70 0.55
C MET A 1 -6.66 8.98 -0.71
N LYS A 2 -5.79 7.99 -0.59
CA LYS A 2 -5.27 7.12 -1.65
C LYS A 2 -5.23 5.68 -1.16
N VAL A 3 -5.32 4.74 -2.10
CA VAL A 3 -5.20 3.31 -1.82
C VAL A 3 -4.06 2.76 -2.67
N PHE A 4 -3.18 1.97 -2.07
CA PHE A 4 -2.05 1.37 -2.78
C PHE A 4 -2.03 -0.14 -2.59
N LEU A 5 -1.88 -0.87 -3.70
CA LEU A 5 -1.48 -2.27 -3.71
C LEU A 5 0.04 -2.33 -3.69
N LEU A 6 0.62 -2.85 -2.61
CA LEU A 6 2.06 -2.94 -2.41
C LEU A 6 2.53 -4.38 -2.65
N PHE A 7 3.58 -4.54 -3.45
CA PHE A 7 4.35 -5.76 -3.61
C PHE A 7 5.70 -5.57 -2.93
N SER A 8 5.98 -6.37 -1.91
CA SER A 8 7.24 -6.32 -1.16
C SER A 8 7.83 -7.72 -0.99
N GLY A 9 9.07 -7.80 -0.49
CA GLY A 9 9.73 -9.08 -0.24
C GLY A 9 9.00 -10.00 0.75
N SER A 10 8.19 -9.43 1.66
CA SER A 10 7.40 -10.18 2.64
C SER A 10 5.99 -10.54 2.13
N GLY A 11 5.62 -10.07 0.93
CA GLY A 11 4.33 -10.35 0.31
C GLY A 11 3.60 -9.09 -0.16
N THR A 12 2.37 -9.32 -0.62
CA THR A 12 1.48 -8.28 -1.15
C THR A 12 0.50 -7.81 -0.07
N MET A 13 0.24 -6.51 0.00
CA MET A 13 -0.76 -5.93 0.91
C MET A 13 -1.45 -4.72 0.28
N VAL A 14 -2.61 -4.34 0.80
CA VAL A 14 -3.32 -3.12 0.41
C VAL A 14 -3.37 -2.15 1.57
N VAL A 15 -2.98 -0.90 1.31
CA VAL A 15 -2.98 0.17 2.32
C VAL A 15 -3.85 1.33 1.89
N LEU A 16 -4.50 1.96 2.85
CA LEU A 16 -5.25 3.20 2.75
C LEU A 16 -4.48 4.29 3.49
N THR A 17 -4.32 5.45 2.86
CA THR A 17 -3.62 6.59 3.47
C THR A 17 -4.31 7.92 3.14
N ASP A 18 -4.17 8.90 4.01
CA ASP A 18 -4.61 10.28 3.77
C ASP A 18 -3.59 11.08 2.92
N ARG A 19 -2.35 10.58 2.80
CA ARG A 19 -1.26 11.19 2.03
C ARG A 19 -1.56 11.19 0.54
N SER A 20 -1.05 12.20 -0.15
CA SER A 20 -1.27 12.41 -1.58
C SER A 20 -0.38 11.53 -2.45
N GLN A 21 0.77 11.11 -1.94
CA GLN A 21 1.76 10.28 -2.65
C GLN A 21 2.26 9.14 -1.75
N VAL A 22 2.66 8.04 -2.40
CA VAL A 22 3.13 6.81 -1.73
C VAL A 22 4.60 6.88 -1.32
N ASP A 23 5.34 7.88 -1.82
CA ASP A 23 6.74 8.17 -1.51
C ASP A 23 6.89 9.33 -0.51
N ASP A 24 5.79 9.77 0.10
CA ASP A 24 5.83 10.72 1.20
C ASP A 24 6.68 10.15 2.36
N GLN A 25 7.64 10.93 2.84
CA GLN A 25 8.60 10.47 3.85
C GLN A 25 7.92 9.97 5.14
N SER A 26 6.78 10.56 5.53
CA SER A 26 6.03 10.10 6.69
C SER A 26 5.34 8.76 6.45
N PHE A 27 4.89 8.51 5.22
CA PHE A 27 4.33 7.23 4.80
C PHE A 27 5.41 6.14 4.74
N LEU A 28 6.55 6.46 4.12
CA LEU A 28 7.70 5.55 4.01
C LEU A 28 8.24 5.14 5.39
N ALA A 29 8.35 6.08 6.34
CA ALA A 29 8.77 5.79 7.70
C ALA A 29 7.83 4.80 8.42
N VAL A 30 6.51 4.89 8.19
CA VAL A 30 5.54 3.95 8.76
C VAL A 30 5.66 2.57 8.15
N LEU A 31 5.89 2.46 6.83
CA LEU A 31 6.11 1.18 6.15
C LEU A 31 7.45 0.54 6.56
N ALA A 32 8.52 1.32 6.66
CA ALA A 32 9.82 0.86 7.13
C ALA A 32 9.73 0.32 8.56
N GLY A 33 9.01 1.00 9.46
CA GLY A 33 8.73 0.51 10.82
C GLY A 33 7.93 -0.82 10.86
N LYS A 34 7.35 -1.24 9.74
CA LYS A 34 6.67 -2.53 9.53
C LYS A 34 7.51 -3.53 8.74
N GLY A 35 8.78 -3.22 8.46
CA GLY A 35 9.71 -4.05 7.68
C GLY A 35 9.48 -3.99 6.17
N VAL A 36 8.72 -3.01 5.67
CA VAL A 36 8.48 -2.80 4.23
C VAL A 36 9.33 -1.62 3.78
N GLU A 37 10.60 -1.89 3.48
CA GLU A 37 11.59 -0.87 3.10
C GLU A 37 11.71 -0.71 1.58
N LYS A 38 11.44 -1.77 0.81
CA LYS A 38 11.52 -1.78 -0.65
C LYS A 38 10.28 -2.43 -1.23
N PHE A 39 9.63 -1.75 -2.18
CA PHE A 39 8.36 -2.20 -2.72
C PHE A 39 8.05 -1.63 -4.11
N VAL A 40 7.13 -2.29 -4.80
CA VAL A 40 6.42 -1.77 -5.97
C VAL A 40 4.98 -1.51 -5.57
N ALA A 41 4.47 -0.32 -5.81
CA ALA A 41 3.11 0.08 -5.50
C ALA A 41 2.32 0.37 -6.77
N TYR A 42 1.06 -0.04 -6.81
CA TYR A 42 0.08 0.44 -7.78
C TYR A 42 -0.98 1.24 -7.05
N GLU A 43 -1.37 2.40 -7.59
CA GLU A 43 -2.55 3.10 -7.10
C GLU A 43 -3.82 2.31 -7.45
N ILE A 44 -4.65 2.02 -6.45
CA ILE A 44 -6.00 1.51 -6.67
C ILE A 44 -6.97 2.70 -6.65
N PRO A 45 -7.82 2.89 -7.67
CA PRO A 45 -8.87 3.90 -7.61
C PRO A 45 -9.74 3.75 -6.36
N VAL A 46 -9.85 4.82 -5.56
CA VAL A 46 -10.59 4.78 -4.27
C VAL A 46 -12.03 4.28 -4.41
N PRO A 47 -12.82 4.70 -5.44
CA PRO A 47 -14.17 4.15 -5.62
C PRO A 47 -14.17 2.63 -5.80
N LEU A 48 -13.21 2.10 -6.56
CA LEU A 48 -13.06 0.67 -6.83
C LEU A 48 -12.68 -0.11 -5.58
N ALA A 49 -11.73 0.42 -4.79
CA ALA A 49 -11.35 -0.16 -3.51
C ALA A 49 -12.54 -0.19 -2.55
N ARG A 50 -13.30 0.90 -2.45
CA ARG A 50 -14.49 0.99 -1.59
C ARG A 50 -15.55 -0.03 -2.00
N GLU A 51 -15.84 -0.15 -3.29
CA GLU A 51 -16.81 -1.11 -3.82
C GLU A 51 -16.42 -2.55 -3.47
N ARG A 52 -15.16 -2.93 -3.70
CA ARG A 52 -14.71 -4.33 -3.60
C ARG A 52 -14.35 -4.79 -2.19
N TYR A 53 -13.94 -3.87 -1.32
CA TYR A 53 -13.66 -4.17 0.08
C TYR A 53 -14.86 -3.92 1.01
N GLY A 54 -15.83 -3.09 0.60
CA GLY A 54 -17.05 -2.83 1.34
C GLY A 54 -16.79 -2.41 2.78
N HIS A 55 -17.35 -3.15 3.74
CA HIS A 55 -17.24 -2.84 5.16
C HIS A 55 -15.79 -2.79 5.68
N HIS A 56 -14.87 -3.55 5.10
CA HIS A 56 -13.45 -3.45 5.48
C HIS A 56 -12.87 -2.07 5.13
N PHE A 57 -13.30 -1.50 4.00
CA PHE A 57 -12.92 -0.15 3.59
C PHE A 57 -13.48 0.88 4.56
N GLU A 58 -14.77 0.80 4.87
CA GLU A 58 -15.44 1.74 5.79
C GLU A 58 -14.75 1.77 7.16
N LYS A 59 -14.42 0.59 7.72
CA LYS A 59 -13.71 0.51 8.98
C LYS A 59 -12.31 1.12 8.90
N ALA A 60 -11.55 0.82 7.85
CA ALA A 60 -10.22 1.38 7.67
C ALA A 60 -10.26 2.92 7.50
N GLU A 61 -11.27 3.43 6.79
CA GLU A 61 -11.50 4.86 6.60
C GLU A 61 -11.85 5.57 7.91
N GLN A 62 -12.75 5.01 8.72
CA GLN A 62 -13.14 5.58 10.01
C GLN A 62 -11.98 5.64 11.02
N GLU A 63 -11.05 4.69 10.93
CA GLU A 63 -9.91 4.61 11.84
C GLU A 63 -8.68 5.39 11.32
N LEU A 64 -8.80 6.04 10.15
CA LEU A 64 -7.79 6.96 9.62
C LEU A 64 -7.88 8.31 10.33
N SER A 65 -6.74 8.83 10.76
CA SER A 65 -6.67 10.08 11.50
C SER A 65 -5.30 10.73 11.33
N ALA A 66 -5.17 12.00 11.73
CA ALA A 66 -3.91 12.74 11.58
C ALA A 66 -2.72 12.08 12.31
N ASP A 67 -2.98 11.43 13.44
CA ASP A 67 -2.02 10.63 14.23
C ASP A 67 -1.81 9.21 13.68
N ARG A 68 -2.72 8.72 12.83
CA ARG A 68 -2.67 7.39 12.20
C ARG A 68 -2.95 7.51 10.69
N PRO A 69 -2.01 8.07 9.92
CA PRO A 69 -2.21 8.42 8.52
C PRO A 69 -2.19 7.24 7.55
N LEU A 70 -1.98 6.02 8.06
CA LEU A 70 -1.88 4.79 7.27
C LEU A 70 -2.64 3.66 7.96
N ARG A 71 -3.53 3.02 7.21
CA ARG A 71 -4.26 1.82 7.62
C ARG A 71 -4.05 0.71 6.60
N VAL A 72 -3.71 -0.48 7.07
CA VAL A 72 -3.72 -1.66 6.20
C VAL A 72 -5.17 -2.08 5.99
N LEU A 73 -5.59 -2.11 4.73
CA LEU A 73 -6.91 -2.53 4.30
C LEU A 73 -6.98 -4.05 4.10
N ASP A 74 -5.90 -4.64 3.59
CA ASP A 74 -5.80 -6.08 3.35
C ASP A 74 -4.39 -6.58 3.61
N TYR A 75 -4.24 -7.44 4.62
CA TYR A 75 -3.00 -8.16 4.89
C TYR A 75 -2.87 -9.44 4.05
N ASN A 76 -3.96 -9.88 3.42
CA ASN A 76 -3.98 -11.04 2.55
C ASN A 76 -3.82 -10.62 1.09
N GLY A 77 -2.57 -10.52 0.64
CA GLY A 77 -2.23 -10.22 -0.75
C GLY A 77 -2.92 -11.12 -1.79
N GLU A 78 -3.19 -12.38 -1.47
CA GLU A 78 -3.90 -13.31 -2.37
C GLU A 78 -5.33 -12.82 -2.67
N ARG A 79 -6.03 -12.28 -1.66
CA ARG A 79 -7.35 -11.68 -1.85
C ARG A 79 -7.26 -10.47 -2.78
N ALA A 80 -6.32 -9.56 -2.54
CA ALA A 80 -6.12 -8.39 -3.39
C ALA A 80 -5.86 -8.77 -4.86
N MET A 81 -5.03 -9.79 -5.09
CA MET A 81 -4.71 -10.31 -6.43
C MET A 81 -5.91 -10.90 -7.17
N ARG A 82 -6.93 -11.39 -6.45
CA ARG A 82 -8.21 -11.82 -7.05
C ARG A 82 -9.20 -10.68 -7.26
N LEU A 83 -9.14 -9.66 -6.42
CA LEU A 83 -10.10 -8.56 -6.45
C LEU A 83 -9.83 -7.55 -7.56
N PHE A 84 -8.58 -7.37 -8.00
CA PHE A 84 -8.23 -6.34 -8.97
C PHE A 84 -7.58 -6.90 -10.22
N GLN A 85 -8.02 -6.44 -11.39
CA GLN A 85 -7.28 -6.63 -12.62
C GLN A 85 -6.21 -5.54 -12.71
N PHE A 86 -5.02 -5.87 -13.20
CA PHE A 86 -3.95 -4.87 -13.35
C PHE A 86 -4.31 -3.73 -14.32
N ALA A 87 -5.18 -3.97 -15.29
CA ALA A 87 -5.67 -2.95 -16.21
C ALA A 87 -6.54 -1.87 -15.55
N GLU A 88 -7.05 -2.13 -14.34
CA GLU A 88 -7.87 -1.21 -13.56
C GLU A 88 -7.03 -0.36 -12.58
N LEU A 89 -5.74 -0.70 -12.44
CA LEU A 89 -4.83 -0.02 -11.54
C LEU A 89 -4.25 1.23 -12.21
N GLY A 90 -3.94 2.22 -11.39
CA GLY A 90 -3.30 3.46 -11.81
C GLY A 90 -1.79 3.32 -12.00
N ALA A 91 -1.09 4.44 -11.84
CA ALA A 91 0.35 4.50 -12.00
C ALA A 91 1.09 3.55 -11.05
N VAL A 92 2.16 2.97 -11.56
CA VAL A 92 3.14 2.22 -10.76
C VAL A 92 4.11 3.20 -10.11
N VAL A 93 4.45 2.94 -8.85
CA VAL A 93 5.50 3.64 -8.12
C VAL A 93 6.46 2.60 -7.58
N MET A 94 7.76 2.80 -7.78
CA MET A 94 8.81 1.92 -7.28
C MET A 94 9.57 2.67 -6.20
N HIS A 95 9.74 2.04 -5.04
CA HIS A 95 10.48 2.62 -3.93
C HIS A 95 11.61 1.70 -3.49
N GLU A 96 12.78 2.29 -3.31
CA GLU A 96 13.94 1.71 -2.66
C GLU A 96 14.47 2.69 -1.60
N PRO A 97 15.04 2.20 -0.49
CA PRO A 97 15.70 3.06 0.49
C PRO A 97 16.86 3.81 -0.17
N GLU A 98 17.13 5.03 0.31
CA GLU A 98 18.32 5.77 -0.10
C GLU A 98 19.57 4.97 0.27
N GLY A 99 20.50 4.85 -0.68
CA GLY A 99 21.73 4.06 -0.50
C GLY A 99 21.51 2.54 -0.54
N TYR A 100 20.36 2.05 -1.01
CA TYR A 100 20.15 0.62 -1.23
C TYR A 100 21.21 0.05 -2.17
N THR A 101 21.90 -0.99 -1.71
CA THR A 101 22.83 -1.78 -2.53
C THR A 101 22.31 -3.20 -2.68
N GLU A 102 22.54 -3.79 -3.85
CA GLU A 102 22.23 -5.20 -4.11
C GLU A 102 22.79 -6.09 -3.00
N GLN A 103 21.93 -6.93 -2.42
CA GLN A 103 22.38 -7.97 -1.51
C GLN A 103 22.72 -9.20 -2.35
N LYS A 104 23.99 -9.60 -2.30
CA LYS A 104 24.42 -10.85 -2.93
C LYS A 104 23.98 -12.00 -2.03
N SER A 105 23.06 -12.82 -2.50
CA SER A 105 22.74 -14.09 -1.84
C SER A 105 23.96 -14.99 -1.85
N PHE A 106 24.23 -15.64 -0.71
CA PHE A 106 25.22 -16.70 -0.57
C PHE A 106 24.69 -18.04 -1.08
#